data_AF-A0A4Y9RND3-F1
#
_entry.id   AF-A0A4Y9RND3-F1
#
_cell.length_a   1.000
_cell.length_b   1.000
_cell.length_c   1.000
_cell.angle_alpha   90.00
_cell.angle_beta   90.00
_cell.angle_gamma   90.00
#
_symmetry.space_group_name_H-M   'P 1'
#
loop_
_entity.id
_entity.type
_entity.pdbx_description
1 polymer ?
#
loop_
_entity_poly.entity_id
_entity_poly.type
_entity_poly.pdbx_seq_one_letter_code
_entity_poly.pdbx_strand_id
1 'polypeptide(L)' 'MKQEQSRSRRGHQFSFLTRYNFQTQKSALQLGWAFPIRSQLKGYVHLFSGYGNTLIDYNAYQRVLGLAVQIGF' A
#
# COMPACT_ATOMS: atom_id res chain seq x y z
N MET A 1 -15.32 -3.72 6.17
CA MET A 1 -14.23 -4.55 6.73
C MET A 1 -12.90 -4.02 6.21
N LYS A 2 -11.91 -3.79 7.09
CA LYS A 2 -10.54 -3.41 6.76
C LYS A 2 -9.61 -4.48 7.37
N GLN A 3 -8.66 -5.00 6.60
CA GLN A 3 -7.59 -5.86 7.12
C GLN A 3 -6.24 -5.29 6.68
N GLU A 4 -5.30 -5.23 7.61
CA GLU A 4 -3.96 -4.68 7.39
C GLU A 4 -2.96 -5.65 7.98
N GLN A 5 -2.00 -6.10 7.18
CA GLN A 5 -0.93 -7.00 7.59
C GLN A 5 0.41 -6.48 7.07
N SER A 6 1.39 -6.42 7.96
CA SER A 6 2.76 -6.02 7.62
C SER A 6 3.73 -7.06 8.15
N ARG A 7 4.67 -7.48 7.31
CA ARG A 7 5.70 -8.47 7.64
C ARG A 7 7.07 -7.96 7.25
N SER A 8 7.99 -7.99 8.20
CA SER A 8 9.39 -7.61 8.01
C SER A 8 10.30 -8.84 8.08
N ARG A 9 11.19 -9.03 7.09
CA ARG A 9 12.22 -10.08 7.10
C ARG A 9 13.47 -9.63 6.34
N ARG A 10 14.65 -9.73 6.97
CA ARG A 10 15.97 -9.40 6.39
C ARG A 10 16.02 -8.01 5.73
N GLY A 11 15.44 -7.00 6.38
CA GLY A 11 15.39 -5.63 5.86
C GLY A 11 14.32 -5.35 4.80
N HIS A 12 13.70 -6.38 4.22
CA HIS A 12 12.51 -6.23 3.38
C HIS A 12 11.26 -6.15 4.25
N GLN A 13 10.38 -5.20 3.95
CA GLN A 13 9.10 -5.03 4.62
C GLN A 13 8.00 -5.11 3.57
N PHE A 14 7.10 -6.06 3.72
CA PHE A 14 5.93 -6.20 2.88
C PHE A 14 4.71 -5.78 3.70
N SER A 15 3.90 -4.91 3.13
CA SER A 15 2.62 -4.51 3.71
C SER A 15 1.49 -4.80 2.74
N PHE A 16 0.36 -5.16 3.30
CA PHE A 16 -0.85 -5.40 2.57
C PHE A 16 -2.03 -4.84 3.34
N LEU A 17 -2.89 -4.14 2.64
CA LEU A 17 -4.12 -3.59 3.19
C LEU A 17 -5.26 -3.86 2.21
N THR A 18 -6.32 -4.45 2.73
CA THR A 18 -7.55 -4.69 1.98
C THR A 18 -8.72 -4.03 2.68
N ARG A 19 -9.61 -3.44 1.88
CA ARG A 19 -10.85 -2.82 2.32
C ARG A 19 -11.97 -3.41 1.49
N TYR A 20 -13.04 -3.82 2.15
CA TYR A 20 -14.25 -4.30 1.50
C TYR A 20 -15.49 -3.77 2.21
N ASN A 21 -16.42 -3.22 1.43
CA ASN A 21 -17.73 -2.79 1.90
C ASN A 21 -18.80 -3.75 1.34
N PHE A 22 -19.43 -4.52 2.21
CA PHE A 22 -20.44 -5.51 1.82
C PHE A 22 -21.76 -4.90 1.33
N GLN A 23 -22.09 -3.67 1.74
CA GLN A 23 -23.33 -2.99 1.34
C GLN A 23 -23.24 -2.41 -0.08
N THR A 24 -22.08 -1.84 -0.43
CA THR A 24 -21.86 -1.18 -1.72
C THR A 24 -21.05 -2.02 -2.70
N GLN A 25 -20.58 -3.20 -2.26
CA GLN A 25 -19.68 -4.10 -2.99
C GLN A 25 -18.35 -3.44 -3.45
N LYS A 26 -17.99 -2.30 -2.85
CA LYS A 26 -16.74 -1.60 -3.15
C LYS A 26 -15.58 -2.23 -2.42
N SER A 27 -14.48 -2.40 -3.14
CA SER A 27 -13.24 -2.97 -2.63
C SER A 27 -12.03 -2.08 -2.92
N ALA A 28 -11.01 -2.19 -2.08
CA ALA A 28 -9.71 -1.59 -2.33
C ALA A 28 -8.59 -2.49 -1.82
N LEU A 29 -7.54 -2.58 -2.62
CA LEU A 29 -6.35 -3.36 -2.36
C LEU A 29 -5.14 -2.44 -2.37
N GLN A 30 -4.27 -2.59 -1.37
CA GLN A 30 -3.01 -1.88 -1.26
C GLN A 30 -1.91 -2.86 -0.94
N LEU A 31 -0.83 -2.78 -1.69
CA LEU A 31 0.40 -3.53 -1.49
C LEU A 31 1.55 -2.53 -1.33
N GLY A 32 2.41 -2.79 -0.37
CA GLY A 32 3.63 -2.04 -0.13
C GLY A 32 4.81 -2.98 -0.03
N TRP A 33 5.93 -2.56 -0.60
CA TRP A 33 7.19 -3.28 -0.48
C TRP A 33 8.33 -2.29 -0.26
N ALA A 34 8.88 -2.30 0.96
CA ALA A 34 10.13 -1.64 1.26
C ALA A 34 11.29 -2.63 1.12
N PHE A 35 12.34 -2.25 0.41
CA PHE A 35 13.57 -3.04 0.29
C PHE A 35 14.79 -2.21 0.70
N PRO A 36 15.78 -2.83 1.36
CA PRO A 36 16.98 -2.12 1.78
C PRO A 36 17.83 -1.78 0.55
N ILE A 37 18.22 -0.51 0.40
CA ILE A 37 19.20 -0.06 -0.60
C ILE A 37 20.56 0.13 0.08
N ARG A 38 20.59 0.83 1.22
CA ARG A 38 21.77 1.05 2.09
C ARG A 38 21.32 1.07 3.56
N SER A 39 22.26 1.14 4.51
CA SER A 39 21.99 1.05 5.96
C SER A 39 20.80 1.89 6.45
N GLN A 40 20.69 3.14 5.96
CA GLN A 40 19.63 4.09 6.31
C GLN A 40 18.67 4.40 5.14
N LEU A 41 18.87 3.78 3.97
CA LEU A 41 18.12 4.09 2.75
C LEU A 41 17.33 2.87 2.29
N LYS A 42 16.01 3.03 2.18
CA LYS A 42 15.11 1.99 1.67
C LYS A 42 14.39 2.50 0.43
N GLY A 43 14.24 1.63 -0.57
CA GLY A 43 13.32 1.86 -1.67
C GLY A 43 11.93 1.40 -1.25
N TYR A 44 10.89 2.06 -1.76
CA TYR A 44 9.51 1.70 -1.49
C TYR A 44 8.69 1.66 -2.77
N VAL A 45 7.99 0.55 -2.98
CA VAL A 45 7.03 0.36 -4.07
C VAL A 45 5.64 0.30 -3.46
N HIS A 46 4.73 1.10 -3.99
CA HIS A 46 3.32 1.12 -3.62
C HIS A 46 2.46 0.74 -4.80
N LEU A 47 1.53 -0.19 -4.59
CA LEU A 47 0.51 -0.57 -5.56
C LEU A 47 -0.86 -0.42 -4.92
N PHE A 48 -1.76 0.27 -5.61
CA PHE A 48 -3.15 0.43 -5.21
C PHE A 48 -4.07 -0.05 -6.34
N SER A 49 -5.15 -0.73 -5.99
CA SER A 49 -6.23 -1.08 -6.92
C SER A 49 -7.57 -1.09 -6.21
N GLY A 50 -8.49 -0.20 -6.60
CA GLY A 50 -9.85 -0.17 -6.06
C GLY A 50 -10.43 1.24 -5.91
N TYR A 51 -11.35 1.39 -4.95
CA TYR A 51 -12.06 2.64 -4.69
C TYR A 51 -11.44 3.44 -3.54
N GLY A 52 -11.45 4.77 -3.66
CA GLY A 52 -10.99 5.67 -2.61
C GLY A 52 -9.51 5.54 -2.28
N ASN A 53 -8.70 5.62 -3.34
CA ASN A 53 -7.27 5.89 -3.22
C ASN A 53 -7.03 7.23 -2.52
N THR A 54 -7.79 8.25 -2.92
CA THR A 54 -7.79 9.60 -2.34
C THR A 54 -9.18 9.93 -1.79
N LEU A 55 -9.27 10.95 -0.93
CA LEU A 55 -10.55 11.42 -0.41
C LEU A 55 -11.39 12.10 -1.50
N ILE A 56 -10.75 12.78 -2.45
CA ILE A 56 -11.45 13.47 -3.53
C ILE A 56 -12.03 12.47 -4.55
N ASP A 57 -11.34 11.35 -4.80
CA ASP A 57 -11.78 10.29 -5.71
C ASP A 57 -12.37 9.08 -4.98
N TYR A 58 -13.05 9.29 -3.85
CA TYR A 58 -13.55 8.19 -3.02
C TYR A 58 -14.47 7.21 -3.77
N ASN A 59 -15.16 7.70 -4.80
CA ASN A 59 -16.11 6.94 -5.61
C ASN A 59 -15.57 6.47 -6.97
N ALA A 60 -14.30 6.72 -7.28
CA ALA A 60 -13.69 6.28 -8.53
C ALA A 60 -12.85 5.01 -8.32
N TYR A 61 -12.96 4.06 -9.26
CA TYR A 61 -12.05 2.92 -9.32
C TYR A 61 -10.74 3.35 -10.00
N GLN A 62 -9.62 3.14 -9.31
CA GLN A 62 -8.30 3.52 -9.80
C GLN A 62 -7.29 2.39 -9.59
N ARG A 63 -6.26 2.39 -10.43
CA ARG A 63 -5.05 1.58 -10.26
C ARG A 63 -3.86 2.52 -10.25
N VAL A 64 -3.05 2.44 -9.20
CA VAL A 64 -1.92 3.34 -8.99
C VAL A 64 -0.67 2.53 -8.70
N LEU A 65 0.42 2.90 -9.34
CA LEU A 65 1.78 2.45 -9.04
C LEU A 65 2.57 3.68 -8.56
N GLY A 66 3.16 3.58 -7.38
CA GLY A 66 4.01 4.60 -6.78
C GLY A 66 5.39 4.04 -6.48
N LEU A 67 6.41 4.86 -6.69
CA LEU A 67 7.79 4.59 -6.32
C LEU A 67 8.26 5.72 -5.40
N ALA A 68 8.89 5.36 -4.29
CA ALA A 68 9.39 6.30 -3.32
C ALA A 68 10.71 5.81 -2.71
N VAL A 69 11.37 6.73 -2.02
CA VAL A 69 12.56 6.44 -1.22
C VAL A 69 12.26 6.83 0.22
N GLN A 70 12.59 5.95 1.15
CA GLN A 70 12.39 6.13 2.58
C GLN A 70 13.74 6.19 3.27
N ILE A 71 13.92 7.19 4.12
CA ILE A 71 15.11 7.38 4.93
C ILE A 71 14.78 6.94 6.36
N GLY A 72 15.64 6.09 6.94
CA GLY A 72 15.59 5.70 8.35
C GLY A 72 16.66 6.45 9.12
N PHE A 73 16.24 7.25 10.10
CA PHE A 73 17.11 7.88 11.09
C PHE A 73 17.04 7.13 12.42
#